data_AF-A0A2G6TMF5-F1
#
_entry.id   AF-A0A2G6TMF5-F1
#
_cell.length_a   1.000
_cell.length_b   1.000
_cell.length_c   1.000
_cell.angle_alpha   90.00
_cell.angle_beta   90.00
_cell.angle_gamma   90.00
#
_symmetry.space_group_name_H-M   'P 1'
#
loop_
_entity.id
_entity.type
_entity.pdbx_description
1 polymer ?
#
loop_
_entity_poly.entity_id
_entity_poly.type
_entity_poly.pdbx_seq_one_letter_code
_entity_poly.pdbx_strand_id
1 'polypeptide(L)' 'MEKVKIKSYSLSEMKDKFIGKPGIKERDNYEKKLRKEISRIK' A
#
# COMPACT_ATOMS: atom_id res chain seq x y z
N MET A 1 -33.80 5.89 0.88
CA MET A 1 -32.42 5.79 0.36
C MET A 1 -31.54 5.24 1.47
N GLU A 2 -31.18 3.96 1.39
CA GLU A 2 -30.23 3.35 2.31
C GLU A 2 -28.91 4.12 2.24
N LYS A 3 -28.46 4.63 3.39
CA LYS A 3 -27.19 5.35 3.51
C LYS A 3 -26.07 4.35 3.26
N VAL A 4 -25.61 4.26 2.01
CA VAL A 4 -24.41 3.48 1.64
C VAL A 4 -23.29 4.02 2.50
N LYS A 5 -22.94 3.29 3.56
CA LYS A 5 -21.76 3.57 4.39
C LYS A 5 -20.56 3.37 3.47
N ILE A 6 -20.09 4.44 2.85
CA ILE A 6 -18.84 4.46 2.09
C ILE A 6 -17.78 4.05 3.10
N LYS A 7 -17.31 2.80 2.98
CA LYS A 7 -16.26 2.28 3.85
C LYS A 7 -15.00 3.07 3.53
N SER A 8 -14.70 4.04 4.38
CA SER A 8 -13.56 4.94 4.27
C SER A 8 -12.34 4.20 4.80
N TYR A 9 -11.86 3.23 4.03
CA TYR A 9 -10.60 2.57 4.34
C TYR A 9 -9.47 3.57 4.11
N SER A 10 -8.65 3.77 5.13
CA SER A 10 -7.45 4.57 4.99
C SER A 10 -6.49 3.87 4.04
N LEU A 11 -5.73 4.63 3.26
CA LEU A 11 -4.69 4.08 2.37
C LEU A 11 -3.72 3.18 3.15
N SER A 12 -3.44 3.49 4.41
CA SER A 12 -2.63 2.67 5.31
C SER A 12 -3.25 1.30 5.56
N GLU A 13 -4.56 1.23 5.83
CA GLU A 13 -5.27 -0.05 6.10
C GLU A 13 -5.30 -0.94 4.86
N MET A 14 -5.49 -0.36 3.67
CA MET A 14 -5.38 -1.09 2.39
C MET A 14 -3.95 -1.58 2.16
N LYS A 15 -2.95 -0.72 2.39
CA LYS A 15 -1.54 -1.10 2.25
C LYS A 15 -1.17 -2.24 3.19
N ASP A 16 -1.61 -2.22 4.44
CA ASP A 16 -1.34 -3.29 5.39
C ASP A 16 -2.03 -4.60 5.01
N LYS A 17 -3.22 -4.53 4.40
CA LYS A 17 -3.96 -5.71 3.93
C LYS A 17 -3.32 -6.37 2.70
N PHE A 18 -2.75 -5.57 1.79
CA PHE A 18 -2.22 -6.07 0.50
C PHE A 18 -0.69 -6.24 0.47
N ILE A 19 0.05 -5.42 1.21
CA ILE A 19 1.52 -5.38 1.22
C ILE A 19 2.05 -5.90 2.58
N GLY A 20 1.18 -6.13 3.57
CA GLY A 20 1.54 -6.57 4.92
C GLY A 20 1.96 -5.41 5.82
N LYS A 21 2.11 -5.65 7.13
CA LYS A 21 2.45 -4.62 8.12
C LYS A 21 3.82 -3.96 7.84
N PRO A 22 4.01 -2.68 8.19
CA PRO A 22 5.33 -2.05 8.12
C PRO A 22 6.33 -2.81 8.99
N GLY A 23 7.53 -3.06 8.47
CA GLY A 23 8.59 -3.78 9.17
C GLY A 23 8.83 -5.24 8.73
N ILE A 24 8.03 -5.79 7.81
CA ILE A 24 8.38 -7.07 7.17
C ILE A 24 9.40 -6.86 6.04
N LYS A 25 10.39 -7.76 5.95
CA LYS A 25 11.45 -7.70 4.92
C LYS A 25 10.90 -7.70 3.49
N GLU A 26 9.78 -8.39 3.25
CA GLU A 26 9.15 -8.47 1.93
C GLU A 26 8.59 -7.12 1.47
N ARG A 27 7.89 -6.41 2.36
CA ARG A 27 7.37 -5.05 2.11
C ARG A 27 8.50 -4.08 1.86
N ASP A 28 9.55 -4.11 2.68
CA ASP A 28 10.70 -3.21 2.53
C ASP A 28 11.42 -3.44 1.18
N ASN A 29 11.63 -4.71 0.81
CA ASN A 29 12.19 -5.08 -0.49
C ASN A 29 11.29 -4.65 -1.65
N TYR A 30 9.97 -4.83 -1.51
CA TYR A 30 9.00 -4.39 -2.52
C TYR A 30 9.05 -2.87 -2.71
N GLU A 31 9.00 -2.09 -1.64
CA GLU A 31 9.07 -0.62 -1.68
C GLU A 31 10.40 -0.14 -2.27
N LYS A 32 11.51 -0.80 -1.93
CA LYS A 32 12.84 -0.47 -2.47
C LYS A 32 12.94 -0.77 -3.97
N LYS A 33 12.39 -1.90 -4.42
CA LYS A 33 12.36 -2.25 -5.85
C LYS A 33 11.47 -1.29 -6.63
N LEU A 34 10.29 -0.97 -6.10
CA LEU A 34 9.36 -0.02 -6.71
C LEU A 34 9.98 1.37 -6.84
N ARG A 35 10.65 1.88 -5.80
CA ARG A 35 11.37 3.18 -5.86
C ARG A 35 12.45 3.18 -6.93
N LYS A 36 13.22 2.09 -7.06
CA LYS A 36 14.23 1.95 -8.12
C LYS A 36 13.60 1.96 -9.50
N GLU A 37 12.48 1.26 -9.68
CA GLU A 37 11.78 1.17 -10.96
C GLU A 37 11.18 2.52 -11.37
N ILE A 38 10.47 3.19 -10.45
CA ILE A 38 9.95 4.56 -10.65
C ILE A 38 11.09 5.54 -10.98
N SER A 39 12.21 5.45 -10.26
CA SER A 39 13.37 6.31 -10.52
C SER A 39 14.03 6.05 -11.88
N ARG A 40 13.77 4.90 -12.51
CA ARG A 40 14.34 4.51 -13.80
C ARG A 40 13.49 4.96 -14.98
N ILE A 41 12.24 5.35 -14.71
CA ILE A 41 11.26 5.81 -15.70
C ILE A 41 11.28 7.35 -15.81
N LYS A 42 11.97 8.02 -14.90
CA LYS A 42 12.15 9.48 -14.87
C LYS A 42 13.42 9.88 -15.62
#